data_AF-A0A968J7M1-F1
#
_entry.id   AF-A0A968J7M1-F1
#
_cell.length_a   1.000
_cell.length_b   1.000
_cell.length_c   1.000
_cell.angle_alpha   90.00
_cell.angle_beta   90.00
_cell.angle_gamma   90.00
#
_symmetry.space_group_name_H-M   'P 1'
#
loop_
_entity.id
_entity.type
_entity.pdbx_description
1 polymer ?
#
loop_
_entity_poly.entity_id
_entity_poly.type
_entity_poly.pdbx_seq_one_letter_code
_entity_poly.pdbx_strand_id
1 'polypeptide(L)'
;MATFGVRNFESWFVDIQDLLNGGYTIRVLPSKTQRERIARALPRIWIDRIGLRCPSPLKQPDPNKTHGELGDAVTHMFTNKGLPGPYNLRHGWRERAIRYGIDPSVAARSLGHSVI
;
A
#
# COMPACT_ATOMS: atom_id res chain seq x y z
N MET A 1 3.43 0.46 -2.15
CA MET A 1 2.72 -0.72 -2.70
C MET A 1 3.43 -2.04 -2.41
N ALA A 2 4.61 -2.31 -2.96
CA ALA A 2 5.29 -3.62 -2.83
C ALA A 2 5.43 -4.10 -1.37
N THR A 3 5.83 -3.20 -0.47
CA THR A 3 6.04 -3.52 0.95
C THR A 3 4.75 -3.72 1.75
N PHE A 4 3.64 -3.06 1.38
CA PHE A 4 2.44 -2.97 2.22
C PHE A 4 1.17 -3.57 1.60
N GLY A 5 1.21 -3.99 0.33
CA GLY A 5 0.07 -4.59 -0.36
C GLY A 5 -1.11 -3.65 -0.62
N VAL A 6 -0.93 -2.33 -0.48
CA VAL A 6 -1.97 -1.33 -0.77
C VAL A 6 -2.32 -1.28 -2.26
N ARG A 7 -3.58 -0.94 -2.57
CA ARG A 7 -4.07 -0.70 -3.95
C ARG A 7 -3.41 0.56 -4.52
N ASN A 8 -3.45 0.71 -5.84
CA ASN A 8 -2.79 1.82 -6.54
C ASN A 8 -3.18 3.18 -5.93
N PHE A 9 -4.47 3.47 -5.91
CA PHE A 9 -4.99 4.75 -5.44
C PHE A 9 -4.82 4.95 -3.93
N GLU A 10 -4.75 3.89 -3.14
CA GLU A 10 -4.54 3.99 -1.69
C GLU A 10 -3.18 4.59 -1.35
N SER A 11 -2.21 4.55 -2.27
CA SER A 11 -0.89 5.16 -2.07
C SER A 11 -0.97 6.67 -1.82
N TRP A 12 -2.04 7.33 -2.28
CA TRP A 12 -2.30 8.75 -2.04
C TRP A 12 -2.87 9.04 -0.64
N PHE A 13 -3.34 8.00 0.07
CA PHE A 13 -4.06 8.10 1.34
C PHE A 13 -3.37 7.26 2.42
N VAL A 14 -2.07 7.49 2.64
CA VAL A 14 -1.30 6.79 3.66
C VAL A 14 -0.72 7.74 4.69
N ASP A 15 -0.80 7.33 5.94
CA ASP A 15 -0.05 7.88 7.05
C ASP A 15 1.07 6.91 7.44
N ILE A 16 2.28 7.46 7.55
CA ILE A 16 3.53 6.75 7.77
C ILE A 16 4.15 7.06 9.14
N GLN A 17 3.45 7.73 10.06
CA GLN A 17 4.01 8.08 11.38
C GLN A 17 4.61 6.87 12.10
N ASP A 18 3.97 5.69 12.01
CA ASP A 18 4.54 4.45 12.58
C ASP A 18 5.91 4.11 11.96
N LEU A 19 6.09 4.25 10.64
CA LEU A 19 7.40 4.04 10.01
C LEU A 19 8.44 5.07 10.45
N LEU A 20 8.05 6.34 10.60
CA LEU A 20 8.97 7.38 11.07
C LEU A 20 9.42 7.12 12.53
N ASN A 21 8.56 6.49 13.32
CA ASN A 21 8.82 6.13 14.72
C ASN A 21 9.53 4.76 14.90
N GLY A 22 10.09 4.17 13.85
CA GLY A 22 10.80 2.89 13.96
C GLY A 22 9.92 1.64 13.74
N GLY A 23 8.61 1.83 13.59
CA GLY A 23 7.62 0.78 13.35
C GLY A 23 7.70 0.15 11.95
N TYR A 24 6.69 -0.67 11.64
CA TYR A 24 6.67 -1.53 10.45
C TYR A 24 5.30 -1.57 9.76
N THR A 25 4.45 -0.60 10.07
CA THR A 25 3.10 -0.50 9.55
C THR A 25 2.87 0.86 8.94
N ILE A 26 1.87 0.95 8.07
CA ILE A 26 1.30 2.22 7.63
C ILE A 26 -0.19 2.18 7.89
N ARG A 27 -0.77 3.35 8.09
CA ARG A 27 -2.20 3.52 8.21
C ARG A 27 -2.75 3.97 6.87
N VAL A 28 -3.64 3.17 6.28
CA VAL A 28 -4.39 3.59 5.09
C VAL A 28 -5.59 4.38 5.59
N LEU A 29 -5.60 5.66 5.25
CA LEU A 29 -6.62 6.61 5.68
C LEU A 29 -7.96 6.31 5.01
N PRO A 30 -9.09 6.65 5.65
CA PRO A 30 -10.40 6.43 5.07
C PRO A 30 -10.58 7.24 3.78
N SER A 31 -11.37 6.69 2.86
CA SER A 31 -11.76 7.35 1.61
C SER A 31 -13.24 7.08 1.33
N LYS A 32 -13.78 7.58 0.21
CA LYS A 32 -15.21 7.45 -0.15
C LYS A 32 -15.77 6.02 -0.01
N THR A 33 -14.95 4.99 -0.25
CA THR A 33 -15.38 3.58 -0.26
C THR A 33 -14.56 2.66 0.63
N GLN A 34 -13.60 3.21 1.39
CA GLN A 34 -12.72 2.39 2.23
C GLN A 34 -12.66 2.89 3.66
N ARG A 35 -12.72 1.93 4.58
CA ARG A 35 -12.46 2.17 6.00
C ARG A 35 -10.97 2.28 6.26
N GLU A 36 -10.64 2.99 7.33
CA GLU A 36 -9.28 3.02 7.86
C GLU A 36 -8.79 1.61 8.17
N ARG A 37 -7.52 1.33 7.90
CA ARG A 37 -6.87 0.07 8.29
C ARG A 37 -5.37 0.21 8.44
N ILE A 38 -4.78 -0.75 9.13
CA ILE A 38 -3.33 -0.90 9.24
C ILE A 38 -2.83 -1.91 8.21
N ALA A 39 -1.93 -1.46 7.34
CA ALA A 39 -1.21 -2.31 6.40
C ALA A 39 0.20 -2.60 6.93
N ARG A 40 0.59 -3.88 6.91
CA ARG A 40 1.87 -4.34 7.49
C ARG A 40 2.94 -4.51 6.43
N ALA A 41 4.18 -4.13 6.76
CA ALA A 41 5.32 -4.36 5.88
C ALA A 41 5.61 -5.86 5.74
N LEU A 42 5.81 -6.31 4.50
CA LEU A 42 6.21 -7.67 4.19
C LEU A 42 7.07 -7.76 2.90
N PRO A 43 8.38 -8.10 3.02
CA PRO A 43 9.12 -8.30 4.26
C PRO A 43 9.48 -6.97 4.95
N ARG A 44 9.64 -7.00 6.27
CA ARG A 44 9.96 -5.81 7.07
C ARG A 44 11.29 -5.17 6.70
N ILE A 45 12.29 -5.99 6.35
CA ILE A 45 13.63 -5.54 5.96
C ILE A 45 13.62 -4.58 4.76
N TRP A 46 12.56 -4.57 3.94
CA TRP A 46 12.44 -3.62 2.85
C TRP A 46 12.21 -2.19 3.32
N ILE A 47 11.69 -1.96 4.54
CA ILE A 47 11.52 -0.60 5.05
C ILE A 47 12.85 0.16 5.00
N ASP A 48 13.90 -0.45 5.56
CA ASP A 48 15.20 0.20 5.67
C ASP A 48 16.00 0.08 4.36
N ARG A 49 15.94 -1.07 3.68
CA ARG A 49 16.71 -1.30 2.43
C ARG A 49 16.38 -0.35 1.29
N ILE A 50 15.13 0.12 1.20
CA ILE A 50 14.69 1.07 0.16
C ILE A 50 14.27 2.42 0.74
N GLY A 51 14.67 2.72 1.99
CA GLY A 51 14.54 4.05 2.58
C GLY A 51 13.11 4.56 2.75
N LEU A 52 12.18 3.70 3.18
CA LEU A 52 10.76 4.05 3.35
C LEU A 52 10.45 4.85 4.63
N ARG A 53 11.44 5.07 5.51
CA ARG A 53 11.32 5.94 6.70
C ARG A 53 11.53 7.40 6.33
N CYS A 54 10.76 7.87 5.37
CA CYS A 54 10.81 9.24 4.89
C CYS A 54 9.39 9.76 4.63
N PRO A 55 9.13 11.06 4.76
CA PRO A 55 7.86 11.67 4.36
C PRO A 55 7.41 11.18 2.98
N SER A 56 6.12 10.86 2.84
CA SER A 56 5.58 10.41 1.56
C SER A 56 5.86 11.48 0.49
N PRO A 57 6.47 11.12 -0.65
CA PRO A 57 6.69 12.07 -1.74
C PRO A 57 5.37 12.40 -2.47
N LEU A 58 4.31 11.61 -2.25
CA LEU A 58 3.01 11.87 -2.83
C LEU A 58 2.34 13.02 -2.06
N LYS A 59 2.06 14.11 -2.79
CA LYS A 59 1.23 15.21 -2.29
C LYS A 59 -0.19 14.70 -2.04
N GLN A 60 -0.93 15.41 -1.19
CA GLN A 60 -2.35 15.15 -1.03
C GLN A 60 -3.04 15.15 -2.41
N PRO A 61 -3.87 14.13 -2.71
CA PRO A 61 -4.54 14.05 -3.98
C PRO A 61 -5.55 15.19 -4.14
N ASP A 62 -5.76 15.63 -5.39
CA ASP A 62 -6.83 16.57 -5.72
C ASP A 62 -8.18 15.98 -5.27
N PRO A 63 -8.96 16.68 -4.43
CA PRO A 63 -10.22 16.17 -3.90
C PRO A 63 -11.28 15.89 -4.98
N ASN A 64 -11.13 16.45 -6.19
CA ASN A 64 -12.04 16.23 -7.30
C ASN A 64 -11.74 14.93 -8.07
N LYS A 65 -10.57 14.32 -7.88
CA LYS A 65 -10.21 13.09 -8.59
C LYS A 65 -10.88 11.87 -7.97
N THR A 66 -11.36 11.00 -8.84
CA THR A 66 -11.89 9.68 -8.48
C THR A 66 -10.76 8.72 -8.09
N HIS A 67 -11.10 7.64 -7.38
CA HIS A 67 -10.15 6.57 -7.10
C HIS A 67 -9.62 5.90 -8.38
N GLY A 68 -10.43 5.88 -9.45
CA GLY A 68 -10.01 5.40 -10.78
C GLY A 68 -8.89 6.26 -11.32
N GLU A 69 -9.11 7.57 -11.45
CA GLU A 69 -8.11 8.52 -11.96
C GLU A 69 -6.83 8.54 -11.12
N LEU A 70 -6.94 8.46 -9.79
CA LEU A 70 -5.78 8.36 -8.90
C LEU A 70 -5.02 7.03 -9.07
N GLY A 71 -5.75 5.95 -9.33
CA GLY A 71 -5.17 4.64 -9.64
C GLY A 71 -4.49 4.61 -11.01
N ASP A 72 -5.10 5.22 -12.01
CA ASP A 72 -4.60 5.33 -13.38
C ASP A 72 -3.35 6.19 -13.44
N ALA A 73 -3.27 7.28 -12.65
CA ALA A 73 -2.05 8.06 -12.52
C ALA A 73 -0.85 7.21 -12.08
N VAL A 74 -1.06 6.25 -11.15
CA VAL A 74 -0.02 5.31 -10.73
C VAL A 74 0.28 4.30 -11.85
N THR A 75 -0.75 3.77 -12.52
CA THR A 75 -0.58 2.86 -13.67
C THR A 75 0.25 3.51 -14.78
N HIS A 76 -0.10 4.72 -15.20
CA HIS A 76 0.63 5.47 -16.22
C HIS A 76 2.08 5.72 -15.83
N MET A 77 2.37 6.03 -14.55
CA MET A 77 3.75 6.18 -14.09
C MET A 77 4.56 4.88 -14.26
N PHE A 78 3.97 3.72 -13.96
CA PHE A 78 4.62 2.43 -14.16
C PHE A 78 4.84 2.15 -15.65
N THR A 79 3.82 2.35 -16.48
CA THR A 79 3.92 2.16 -17.93
C THR A 79 5.00 3.05 -18.55
N ASN A 80 5.06 4.33 -18.18
CA ASN A 80 6.07 5.27 -18.66
C ASN A 80 7.50 4.89 -18.25
N LYS A 81 7.65 4.08 -17.19
CA LYS A 81 8.94 3.53 -16.75
C LYS A 81 9.23 2.13 -17.31
N GLY A 82 8.38 1.60 -18.19
CA GLY A 82 8.51 0.23 -18.72
C GLY A 82 8.32 -0.86 -17.66
N LEU A 83 7.63 -0.55 -16.56
CA LEU A 83 7.41 -1.48 -15.45
C LEU A 83 6.09 -2.25 -15.63
N PRO A 84 6.01 -3.50 -15.14
CA PRO A 84 4.76 -4.26 -15.14
C PRO A 84 3.69 -3.60 -14.26
N GLY A 85 2.42 -3.88 -14.54
CA GLY A 85 1.29 -3.21 -13.89
C GLY A 85 1.40 -3.17 -12.35
N PRO A 86 1.12 -2.03 -11.70
CA PRO A 86 1.33 -1.82 -10.26
C PRO A 86 0.50 -2.78 -9.39
N TYR A 87 -0.62 -3.28 -9.90
CA TYR A 87 -1.46 -4.26 -9.20
C TYR A 87 -0.72 -5.59 -8.93
N ASN A 88 0.28 -5.93 -9.75
CA ASN A 88 1.15 -7.10 -9.53
C ASN A 88 1.93 -7.00 -8.21
N LEU A 89 2.23 -5.78 -7.75
CA LEU A 89 2.91 -5.59 -6.46
C LEU A 89 2.01 -5.98 -5.28
N ARG A 90 0.70 -5.75 -5.38
CA ARG A 90 -0.28 -6.19 -4.39
C ARG A 90 -0.43 -7.72 -4.41
N HIS A 91 -0.49 -8.32 -5.60
CA HIS A 91 -0.44 -9.77 -5.74
C HIS A 91 0.81 -10.38 -5.11
N GLY A 92 1.99 -9.82 -5.41
CA GLY A 92 3.25 -10.29 -4.82
C GLY A 92 3.28 -10.15 -3.29
N TRP A 93 2.65 -9.13 -2.72
CA TRP A 93 2.49 -9.03 -1.26
C TRP A 93 1.63 -10.18 -0.71
N ARG A 94 0.49 -10.50 -1.34
CA ARG A 94 -0.38 -11.62 -0.95
C ARG A 94 0.37 -12.95 -1.01
N GLU A 95 1.09 -13.21 -2.09
CA GLU A 95 1.89 -14.43 -2.23
C GLU A 95 2.96 -14.53 -1.16
N ARG A 96 3.65 -13.42 -0.84
CA ARG A 96 4.56 -13.38 0.31
C ARG A 96 3.83 -13.74 1.60
N ALA A 97 2.67 -13.15 1.88
CA ALA A 97 1.92 -13.45 3.10
C ALA A 97 1.64 -14.96 3.26
N ILE A 98 1.26 -15.63 2.19
CA ILE A 98 1.06 -17.09 2.16
C ILE A 98 2.39 -17.81 2.45
N ARG A 99 3.47 -17.46 1.75
CA ARG A 99 4.79 -18.10 1.91
C ARG A 99 5.38 -17.92 3.32
N TYR A 100 5.11 -16.79 3.97
CA TYR A 100 5.54 -16.51 5.34
C TYR A 100 4.61 -17.12 6.40
N GLY A 101 3.55 -17.84 6.01
CA GLY A 101 2.60 -18.43 6.95
C GLY A 101 1.79 -17.39 7.74
N ILE A 102 1.58 -16.19 7.18
CA ILE A 102 0.74 -15.17 7.81
C ILE A 102 -0.70 -15.66 7.82
N ASP A 103 -1.32 -15.62 8.99
CA ASP A 103 -2.72 -15.97 9.16
C ASP A 103 -3.61 -15.27 8.10
N PRO A 104 -4.48 -16.01 7.38
CA PRO A 104 -5.31 -15.43 6.33
C PRO A 104 -6.18 -14.25 6.77
N SER A 105 -6.69 -14.26 8.01
CA SER A 105 -7.48 -13.14 8.54
C SER A 105 -6.61 -11.90 8.76
N VAL A 106 -5.38 -12.06 9.22
CA VAL A 106 -4.39 -10.97 9.36
C VAL A 106 -4.02 -10.42 7.98
N ALA A 107 -3.75 -11.28 7.00
CA ALA A 107 -3.44 -10.88 5.64
C ALA A 107 -4.63 -10.14 4.98
N ALA A 108 -5.85 -10.65 5.14
CA ALA A 108 -7.08 -10.04 4.63
C ALA A 108 -7.31 -8.65 5.22
N ARG A 109 -7.15 -8.49 6.55
CA ARG A 109 -7.23 -7.19 7.22
C ARG A 109 -6.20 -6.21 6.68
N SER A 110 -4.93 -6.62 6.51
CA SER A 110 -3.88 -5.77 5.93
C SER A 110 -4.22 -5.30 4.51
N LEU A 111 -4.82 -6.19 3.72
CA LEU A 111 -5.25 -5.91 2.34
C LEU A 111 -6.57 -5.10 2.27
N GLY A 112 -7.28 -4.90 3.37
CA GLY A 112 -8.57 -4.20 3.38
C GLY A 112 -9.68 -5.02 2.73
N HIS A 113 -9.66 -6.34 2.95
CA HIS A 113 -10.78 -7.21 2.66
C HIS A 113 -11.60 -7.38 3.94
N SER A 114 -12.93 -7.32 3.83
CA SER A 114 -13.80 -7.73 4.92
C SER A 114 -13.60 -9.21 5.16
N VAL A 115 -13.18 -9.57 6.38
CA VAL A 115 -13.24 -10.95 6.85
C VAL A 115 -14.69 -11.15 7.26
N ILE A 116 -15.44 -11.94 6.48
CA ILE A 116 -16.81 -12.35 6.80
C ILE A 116 -16.70 -13.47 7.84
#